data_AF-A0A317W9S3-F1
#
_entry.id   AF-A0A317W9S3-F1
#
_cell.length_a   1.000
_cell.length_b   1.000
_cell.length_c   1.000
_cell.angle_alpha   90.00
_cell.angle_beta   90.00
_cell.angle_gamma   90.00
#
_symmetry.space_group_name_H-M   'P 1'
#
loop_
_entity.id
_entity.type
_entity.pdbx_description
1 polymer ?
#
loop_
_entity_poly.entity_id
_entity_poly.type
_entity_poly.pdbx_seq_one_letter_code
_entity_poly.pdbx_strand_id
1 'polypeptide(L)'
;MKAIRTDQRISAPVDHLVTYKDVVFTSGLLEGRTSYQGPPTPERDAAWEDLYSFGASRIPQSSARKLANQTLPIPDDPGYYIVELNVFHQLHCLNMLRLRLYSTEEYEMDHPTMGSQHLEHCMDAIRQSLMCSADTAPHSWAWDESTQRAKVVAGVLHTCKDFDAIRDWARQNEAGYFNTSRRGDDVI
;
A
#
# COMPACT_ATOMS: atom_id res chain seq x y z
N MET A 1 -8.89 -17.84 -22.06
CA MET A 1 -9.02 -16.78 -21.05
C MET A 1 -10.43 -16.22 -21.12
N LYS A 2 -11.19 -16.23 -20.02
CA LYS A 2 -12.46 -15.47 -19.96
C LYS A 2 -12.12 -13.98 -19.96
N ALA A 3 -12.80 -13.20 -20.80
CA ALA A 3 -12.67 -11.75 -20.79
C ALA A 3 -13.04 -11.21 -19.39
N ILE A 4 -12.13 -10.43 -18.81
CA ILE A 4 -12.37 -9.73 -17.55
C ILE A 4 -13.29 -8.55 -17.87
N ARG A 5 -14.45 -8.48 -17.24
CA ARG A 5 -15.33 -7.31 -17.35
C ARG A 5 -14.69 -6.17 -16.56
N THR A 6 -14.38 -5.07 -17.23
CA THR A 6 -13.65 -3.92 -16.67
C THR A 6 -14.55 -2.88 -16.00
N ASP A 7 -15.86 -3.10 -15.95
CA ASP A 7 -16.88 -2.15 -15.47
C ASP A 7 -17.41 -2.48 -14.06
N GLN A 8 -17.00 -3.59 -13.45
CA GLN A 8 -17.42 -3.99 -12.11
C GLN A 8 -16.24 -4.00 -11.14
N ARG A 9 -16.45 -3.41 -9.96
CA ARG A 9 -15.52 -3.53 -8.82
C ARG A 9 -15.26 -5.00 -8.55
N ILE A 10 -13.99 -5.34 -8.43
CA ILE A 10 -13.55 -6.71 -8.21
C ILE A 10 -13.98 -7.13 -6.81
N SER A 11 -14.45 -8.38 -6.67
CA SER A 11 -14.79 -8.91 -5.37
C SER A 11 -13.53 -9.29 -4.59
N ALA A 12 -13.37 -8.71 -3.41
CA ALA A 12 -12.39 -9.10 -2.41
C ALA A 12 -13.07 -9.86 -1.25
N PRO A 13 -12.38 -10.81 -0.60
CA PRO A 13 -12.92 -11.56 0.55
C PRO A 13 -13.38 -10.67 1.72
N VAL A 14 -12.80 -9.47 1.83
CA VAL A 14 -13.03 -8.50 2.92
C VAL A 14 -13.95 -7.35 2.52
N ASP A 15 -14.60 -7.39 1.36
CA ASP A 15 -15.48 -6.29 0.90
C ASP A 15 -16.58 -5.93 1.92
N HIS A 16 -17.08 -6.92 2.67
CA HIS A 16 -18.09 -6.75 3.70
C HIS A 16 -17.63 -5.93 4.92
N LEU A 17 -16.32 -5.70 5.07
CA LEU A 17 -15.72 -4.89 6.14
C LEU A 17 -15.37 -3.47 5.68
N VAL A 18 -15.47 -3.19 4.38
CA VAL A 18 -15.06 -1.89 3.82
C VAL A 18 -16.05 -0.83 4.29
N THR A 19 -15.56 0.02 5.19
CA THR A 19 -16.26 1.19 5.73
C THR A 19 -15.31 2.39 5.68
N TYR A 20 -15.87 3.60 5.72
CA TYR A 20 -15.09 4.84 5.63
C TYR A 20 -15.03 5.53 6.99
N LYS A 21 -13.84 6.06 7.31
CA LYS A 21 -13.62 6.92 8.48
C LYS A 21 -12.71 8.07 8.09
N ASP A 22 -12.97 9.23 8.67
CA ASP A 22 -12.13 10.41 8.47
C ASP A 22 -10.92 10.34 9.41
N VAL A 23 -9.74 10.52 8.84
CA VAL A 23 -8.47 10.49 9.58
C VAL A 23 -7.62 11.65 9.11
N VAL A 24 -7.10 12.44 10.06
CA VAL A 24 -6.09 13.45 9.77
C VAL A 24 -4.73 12.77 9.74
N PHE A 25 -3.99 12.97 8.65
CA PHE A 25 -2.64 12.42 8.56
C PHE A 25 -1.68 13.23 9.44
N THR A 26 -0.95 12.54 10.29
CA THR A 26 0.10 13.15 11.09
C THR A 26 1.36 13.24 10.24
N SER A 27 1.81 14.44 9.91
CA SER A 27 2.99 14.62 9.06
C SER A 27 4.29 14.29 9.80
N GLY A 28 4.32 14.48 11.11
CA GLY A 28 5.55 14.45 11.92
C GLY A 28 6.61 15.48 11.48
N LEU A 29 6.23 16.45 10.63
CA LEU A 29 7.11 17.52 10.14
C LEU A 29 7.18 18.70 11.10
N LEU A 30 6.07 19.00 11.79
CA LEU A 30 5.91 20.17 12.65
C LEU A 30 5.77 19.80 14.14
N GLU A 31 5.13 18.66 14.44
CA GLU A 31 4.85 18.20 15.81
C GLU A 31 5.41 16.79 16.05
N GLY A 32 6.69 16.71 16.42
CA GLY A 32 7.35 15.46 16.84
C GLY A 32 7.41 14.35 15.78
N ARG A 33 8.25 13.33 16.01
CA ARG A 33 8.27 12.14 15.15
C ARG A 33 7.11 11.22 15.51
N THR A 34 6.50 10.58 14.53
CA THR A 34 5.57 9.46 14.79
C THR A 34 6.33 8.22 15.24
N SER A 35 5.62 7.23 15.80
CA SER A 35 6.22 5.93 16.14
C SER A 35 6.84 5.21 14.93
N TYR A 36 6.46 5.59 13.71
CA TYR A 36 6.92 4.96 12.47
C TYR A 36 8.15 5.66 11.85
N GLN A 37 8.60 6.79 12.40
CA GLN A 37 9.69 7.60 11.88
C GLN A 37 10.99 7.45 12.69
N GLY A 38 12.14 7.46 12.02
CA GLY A 38 13.46 7.39 12.63
C GLY A 38 14.17 6.04 12.43
N PRO A 39 15.43 5.92 12.90
CA PRO A 39 16.22 4.71 12.76
C PRO A 39 15.53 3.47 13.32
N PRO A 40 15.87 2.26 12.82
CA PRO A 40 15.38 1.00 13.35
C PRO A 40 15.67 0.88 14.85
N THR A 41 14.64 0.51 15.59
CA THR A 41 14.67 0.22 17.03
C THR A 41 13.69 -0.91 17.27
N PRO A 42 13.88 -1.79 18.26
CA PRO A 42 12.97 -2.92 18.51
C PRO A 42 11.48 -2.52 18.54
N GLU A 43 11.16 -1.40 19.19
CA GLU A 43 9.79 -0.89 19.33
C GLU A 43 9.21 -0.44 18.00
N ARG A 44 10.02 0.23 17.17
CA ARG A 44 9.62 0.74 15.85
C ARG A 44 9.49 -0.37 14.83
N ASP A 45 10.42 -1.31 14.85
CA ASP A 45 10.37 -2.48 13.97
C ASP A 45 9.13 -3.30 14.31
N ALA A 46 8.84 -3.52 15.59
CA ALA A 46 7.60 -4.15 16.03
C ALA A 46 6.34 -3.38 15.59
N ALA A 47 6.33 -2.05 15.72
CA ALA A 47 5.19 -1.24 15.28
C ALA A 47 4.91 -1.36 13.77
N TRP A 48 5.95 -1.51 12.95
CA TRP A 48 5.81 -1.73 11.51
C TRP A 48 5.42 -3.15 11.16
N GLU A 49 6.01 -4.17 11.80
CA GLU A 49 5.62 -5.58 11.59
C GLU A 49 4.16 -5.82 11.98
N ASP A 50 3.66 -5.18 13.03
CA ASP A 50 2.25 -5.26 13.46
C ASP A 50 1.27 -4.78 12.38
N LEU A 51 1.72 -4.02 11.37
CA LEU A 51 0.81 -3.57 10.29
C LEU A 51 0.54 -4.65 9.24
N TYR A 52 1.40 -5.66 9.09
CA TYR A 52 1.32 -6.58 7.94
C TYR A 52 1.77 -8.01 8.21
N SER A 53 2.50 -8.30 9.29
CA SER A 53 3.15 -9.60 9.54
C SER A 53 2.17 -10.67 10.07
N PHE A 54 1.00 -10.78 9.43
CA PHE A 54 -0.05 -11.75 9.72
C PHE A 54 -0.02 -12.97 8.79
N GLY A 55 0.81 -12.92 7.74
CA GLY A 55 0.92 -13.97 6.74
C GLY A 55 -0.28 -14.03 5.79
N ALA A 56 -0.43 -15.16 5.10
CA ALA A 56 -1.51 -15.38 4.15
C ALA A 56 -2.85 -15.64 4.86
N SER A 57 -3.92 -15.14 4.25
CA SER A 57 -5.29 -15.35 4.69
C SER A 57 -5.89 -16.61 4.10
N ARG A 58 -6.67 -17.30 4.92
CA ARG A 58 -7.48 -18.46 4.55
C ARG A 58 -8.90 -18.03 4.20
N ILE A 59 -9.41 -18.43 3.04
CA ILE A 59 -10.77 -18.12 2.60
C ILE A 59 -11.55 -19.39 2.21
N PRO A 60 -12.88 -19.44 2.41
CA PRO A 60 -13.68 -20.59 1.98
C PRO A 60 -13.76 -20.64 0.45
N GLN A 61 -13.98 -21.84 -0.10
CA GLN A 61 -14.13 -22.08 -1.53
C GLN A 61 -15.18 -21.19 -2.18
N SER A 62 -16.27 -20.89 -1.47
CA SER A 62 -17.33 -20.00 -1.95
C SER A 62 -16.85 -18.57 -2.21
N SER A 63 -15.89 -18.07 -1.42
CA SER A 63 -15.22 -16.78 -1.66
C SER A 63 -14.17 -16.90 -2.76
N ALA A 64 -13.37 -17.98 -2.76
CA ALA A 64 -12.35 -18.21 -3.79
C ALA A 64 -12.91 -18.26 -5.21
N ARG A 65 -14.12 -18.82 -5.39
CA ARG A 65 -14.83 -18.87 -6.68
C ARG A 65 -15.24 -17.50 -7.23
N LYS A 66 -15.28 -16.46 -6.39
CA LYS A 66 -15.66 -15.09 -6.78
C LYS A 66 -14.47 -14.23 -7.20
N LEU A 67 -13.24 -14.69 -6.95
CA LEU A 67 -12.03 -13.94 -7.27
C LEU A 67 -11.86 -13.82 -8.79
N ALA A 68 -11.39 -12.65 -9.24
CA ALA A 68 -11.05 -12.43 -10.65
C ALA A 68 -9.87 -13.31 -11.08
N ASN A 69 -8.87 -13.45 -10.20
CA ASN A 69 -7.73 -14.36 -10.36
C ASN A 69 -7.96 -15.58 -9.45
N GLN A 70 -7.82 -16.79 -10.01
CA GLN A 70 -7.94 -18.01 -9.23
C GLN A 70 -6.69 -18.24 -8.38
N THR A 71 -6.89 -18.84 -7.22
CA THR A 71 -5.83 -19.18 -6.26
C THR A 71 -5.82 -20.67 -5.93
N LEU A 72 -4.76 -21.13 -5.26
CA LEU A 72 -4.61 -22.53 -4.87
C LEU A 72 -5.49 -22.92 -3.67
N PRO A 73 -6.02 -24.16 -3.65
CA PRO A 73 -6.53 -24.76 -2.43
C PRO A 73 -5.39 -25.01 -1.45
N ILE A 74 -5.70 -25.00 -0.15
CA ILE A 74 -4.75 -25.37 0.90
C ILE A 74 -4.74 -26.91 1.00
N PRO A 75 -3.59 -27.59 0.79
CA PRO A 75 -3.54 -29.06 0.72
C PRO A 75 -4.15 -29.77 1.93
N ASP A 76 -3.84 -29.27 3.13
CA ASP A 76 -4.24 -29.89 4.40
C ASP A 76 -5.56 -29.33 4.97
N ASP A 77 -6.30 -28.51 4.19
CA ASP A 77 -7.54 -27.87 4.66
C ASP A 77 -8.63 -27.87 3.56
N PRO A 78 -9.32 -29.01 3.38
CA PRO A 78 -10.32 -29.17 2.32
C PRO A 78 -11.42 -28.11 2.35
N GLY A 79 -11.68 -27.51 1.19
CA GLY A 79 -12.69 -26.45 1.06
C GLY A 79 -12.16 -25.04 1.34
N TYR A 80 -10.87 -24.90 1.64
CA TYR A 80 -10.23 -23.60 1.86
C TYR A 80 -9.09 -23.33 0.89
N TYR A 81 -8.87 -22.05 0.67
CA TYR A 81 -7.98 -21.49 -0.33
C TYR A 81 -7.14 -20.39 0.30
N ILE A 82 -5.94 -20.18 -0.23
CA ILE A 82 -4.96 -19.21 0.27
C ILE A 82 -4.98 -17.93 -0.55
N VAL A 83 -4.93 -16.77 0.10
CA VAL A 83 -4.78 -15.45 -0.54
C VAL A 83 -3.94 -14.54 0.35
N GLU A 84 -3.40 -13.46 -0.22
CA GLU A 84 -2.83 -12.35 0.56
C GLU A 84 -3.53 -11.05 0.15
N LEU A 85 -3.83 -10.16 1.11
CA LEU A 85 -4.38 -8.85 0.76
C LEU A 85 -3.27 -7.90 0.36
N ASN A 86 -3.45 -7.21 -0.78
CA ASN A 86 -2.40 -6.38 -1.35
C ASN A 86 -1.90 -5.27 -0.40
N VAL A 87 -2.78 -4.65 0.39
CA VAL A 87 -2.38 -3.63 1.38
C VAL A 87 -1.26 -4.10 2.32
N PHE A 88 -1.27 -5.36 2.77
CA PHE A 88 -0.23 -5.88 3.65
C PHE A 88 1.08 -6.13 2.90
N HIS A 89 1.00 -6.58 1.64
CA HIS A 89 2.18 -6.68 0.79
C HIS A 89 2.80 -5.30 0.50
N GLN A 90 1.98 -4.29 0.23
CA GLN A 90 2.43 -2.91 0.02
C GLN A 90 3.15 -2.35 1.26
N LEU A 91 2.59 -2.59 2.46
CA LEU A 91 3.19 -2.18 3.72
C LEU A 91 4.51 -2.93 4.01
N HIS A 92 4.56 -4.23 3.73
CA HIS A 92 5.80 -5.02 3.79
C HIS A 92 6.88 -4.44 2.87
N CYS A 93 6.57 -4.18 1.60
CA CYS A 93 7.53 -3.61 0.65
C CYS A 93 8.02 -2.23 1.09
N LEU A 94 7.12 -1.38 1.60
CA LEU A 94 7.48 -0.08 2.13
C LEU A 94 8.44 -0.19 3.34
N ASN A 95 8.19 -1.17 4.22
CA ASN A 95 9.06 -1.45 5.35
C ASN A 95 10.45 -1.97 4.92
N MET A 96 10.50 -2.83 3.90
CA MET A 96 11.77 -3.29 3.32
C MET A 96 12.59 -2.14 2.74
N LEU A 97 11.93 -1.18 2.07
CA LEU A 97 12.58 0.05 1.61
C LEU A 97 13.07 0.90 2.78
N ARG A 98 12.29 1.04 3.86
CA ARG A 98 12.71 1.76 5.08
C ARG A 98 13.99 1.15 5.64
N LEU A 99 14.02 -0.16 5.85
CA LEU A 99 15.20 -0.87 6.36
C LEU A 99 16.40 -0.70 5.42
N ARG A 100 16.18 -0.73 4.09
CA ARG A 100 17.25 -0.50 3.12
C ARG A 100 17.88 0.88 3.26
N LEU A 101 17.07 1.93 3.47
CA LEU A 101 17.56 3.30 3.65
C LEU A 101 18.53 3.44 4.84
N TYR A 102 18.36 2.64 5.89
CA TYR A 102 19.27 2.64 7.05
C TYR A 102 20.42 1.63 6.95
N SER A 103 20.44 0.79 5.90
CA SER A 103 21.47 -0.26 5.73
C SER A 103 22.69 0.19 4.93
N THR A 104 22.64 1.35 4.29
CA THR A 104 23.74 1.88 3.47
C THR A 104 24.52 2.91 4.26
N GLU A 105 25.83 2.70 4.41
CA GLU A 105 26.75 3.68 5.00
C GLU A 105 26.74 4.98 4.17
N GLU A 106 26.67 6.10 4.88
CA GLU A 106 27.03 7.46 4.45
C GLU A 106 26.79 7.76 2.96
N TYR A 107 25.53 7.71 2.51
CA TYR A 107 25.18 8.48 1.32
C TYR A 107 25.24 9.95 1.73
N GLU A 108 26.22 10.71 1.22
CA GLU A 108 26.23 12.16 1.38
C GLU A 108 24.92 12.69 0.79
N MET A 109 24.06 13.23 1.64
CA MET A 109 22.75 13.73 1.22
C MET A 109 22.91 15.19 0.84
N ASP A 110 23.54 15.37 -0.31
CA ASP A 110 23.90 16.63 -0.95
C ASP A 110 22.68 17.36 -1.56
N HIS A 111 21.51 16.72 -1.62
CA HIS A 111 20.25 17.36 -1.98
C HIS A 111 19.39 17.73 -0.74
N PRO A 112 18.92 18.99 -0.61
CA PRO A 112 18.16 19.46 0.57
C PRO A 112 16.91 18.65 0.91
N THR A 113 16.27 18.03 -0.10
CA THR A 113 15.06 17.20 0.07
C THR A 113 15.36 15.73 0.31
N MET A 114 16.61 15.30 0.23
CA MET A 114 16.98 13.90 0.46
C MET A 114 17.41 13.64 1.90
N GLY A 115 17.42 14.67 2.77
CA GLY A 115 17.65 14.55 4.21
C GLY A 115 16.87 13.41 4.88
N SER A 116 17.45 12.75 5.89
CA SER A 116 16.90 11.52 6.48
C SER A 116 15.53 11.78 7.11
N GLN A 117 15.36 12.96 7.72
CA GLN A 117 14.09 13.44 8.24
C GLN A 117 13.02 13.58 7.14
N HIS A 118 13.39 14.05 5.95
CA HIS A 118 12.44 14.20 4.84
C HIS A 118 12.00 12.83 4.31
N LEU A 119 12.96 11.92 4.12
CA LEU A 119 12.65 10.54 3.70
C LEU A 119 11.81 9.80 4.75
N GLU A 120 12.12 9.94 6.03
CA GLU A 120 11.32 9.40 7.14
C GLU A 120 9.87 9.88 7.08
N HIS A 121 9.68 11.20 6.90
CA HIS A 121 8.36 11.78 6.72
C HIS A 121 7.63 11.21 5.49
N CYS A 122 8.31 11.14 4.34
CA CYS A 122 7.74 10.58 3.11
C CYS A 122 7.31 9.12 3.29
N MET A 123 8.13 8.30 3.94
CA MET A 123 7.80 6.90 4.21
C MET A 123 6.55 6.78 5.09
N ASP A 124 6.43 7.59 6.14
CA ASP A 124 5.25 7.57 7.00
C ASP A 124 4.00 8.14 6.30
N ALA A 125 4.14 9.15 5.43
CA ALA A 125 3.04 9.67 4.62
C ALA A 125 2.53 8.62 3.62
N ILE A 126 3.43 7.87 2.97
CA ILE A 126 3.06 6.77 2.07
C ILE A 126 2.38 5.65 2.86
N ARG A 127 2.90 5.28 4.03
CA ARG A 127 2.28 4.28 4.93
C ARG A 127 0.83 4.66 5.27
N GLN A 128 0.60 5.92 5.66
CA GLN A 128 -0.74 6.44 5.95
C GLN A 128 -1.65 6.41 4.71
N SER A 129 -1.12 6.78 3.54
CA SER A 129 -1.84 6.71 2.27
C SER A 129 -2.25 5.27 1.93
N LEU A 130 -1.33 4.30 2.04
CA LEU A 130 -1.60 2.88 1.80
C LEU A 130 -2.69 2.35 2.75
N MET A 131 -2.65 2.71 4.02
CA MET A 131 -3.68 2.33 5.00
C MET A 131 -5.03 3.02 4.74
N CYS A 132 -5.02 4.25 4.22
CA CYS A 132 -6.23 5.00 3.87
C CYS A 132 -6.89 4.44 2.61
N SER A 133 -6.09 4.08 1.59
CA SER A 133 -6.60 3.45 0.37
C SER A 133 -6.92 1.97 0.54
N ALA A 134 -6.20 1.29 1.43
CA ALA A 134 -6.27 -0.12 1.78
C ALA A 134 -6.67 -1.02 0.61
N ASP A 135 -5.75 -1.29 -0.32
CA ASP A 135 -6.03 -2.15 -1.46
C ASP A 135 -6.38 -3.59 -1.02
N THR A 136 -7.66 -3.93 -1.15
CA THR A 136 -8.21 -5.23 -0.76
C THR A 136 -8.08 -6.30 -1.84
N ALA A 137 -7.51 -5.98 -3.00
CA ALA A 137 -7.30 -6.96 -4.07
C ALA A 137 -6.48 -8.16 -3.53
N PRO A 138 -6.97 -9.40 -3.68
CA PRO A 138 -6.26 -10.56 -3.19
C PRO A 138 -5.18 -10.98 -4.19
N HIS A 139 -3.93 -10.99 -3.75
CA HIS A 139 -2.90 -11.78 -4.41
C HIS A 139 -3.28 -13.24 -4.37
N SER A 140 -3.21 -13.86 -5.55
CA SER A 140 -3.47 -15.29 -5.72
C SER A 140 -2.17 -16.05 -5.58
N TRP A 141 -2.28 -17.35 -5.33
CA TRP A 141 -1.16 -18.27 -5.34
C TRP A 141 -1.24 -19.17 -6.56
N ALA A 142 -0.08 -19.53 -7.11
CA ALA A 142 0.04 -20.49 -8.19
C ALA A 142 1.21 -21.45 -7.93
N TRP A 143 1.13 -22.65 -8.49
CA TRP A 143 2.22 -23.61 -8.44
C TRP A 143 3.29 -23.21 -9.46
N ASP A 144 4.53 -23.07 -9.01
CA ASP A 144 5.67 -22.79 -9.85
C ASP A 144 6.44 -24.09 -10.10
N GLU A 145 6.35 -24.61 -11.33
CA GLU A 145 6.99 -25.87 -11.72
C GLU A 145 8.53 -25.81 -11.68
N SER A 146 9.13 -24.63 -11.87
CA SER A 146 10.59 -24.49 -11.85
C SER A 146 11.18 -24.66 -10.45
N THR A 147 10.42 -24.26 -9.44
CA THR A 147 10.84 -24.30 -8.04
C THR A 147 10.12 -25.36 -7.21
N GLN A 148 9.13 -26.05 -7.79
CA GLN A 148 8.27 -27.04 -7.13
C GLN A 148 7.67 -26.48 -5.83
N ARG A 149 7.19 -25.24 -5.90
CA ARG A 149 6.62 -24.51 -4.75
C ARG A 149 5.43 -23.67 -5.16
N ALA A 150 4.47 -23.55 -4.26
CA ALA A 150 3.43 -22.53 -4.36
C ALA A 150 4.04 -21.15 -4.14
N LYS A 151 3.70 -20.18 -5.00
CA LYS A 151 4.17 -18.80 -4.91
C LYS A 151 3.01 -17.82 -5.07
N VAL A 152 3.18 -16.66 -4.45
CA VAL A 152 2.32 -15.50 -4.67
C VAL A 152 2.47 -15.00 -6.10
N VAL A 153 1.34 -14.68 -6.74
CA VAL A 153 1.26 -14.05 -8.05
C VAL A 153 0.84 -12.60 -7.83
N ALA A 154 1.75 -11.67 -8.10
CA ALA A 154 1.51 -10.23 -7.91
C ALA A 154 0.75 -9.58 -9.09
N GLY A 155 0.77 -10.19 -10.28
CA GLY A 155 0.06 -9.71 -11.47
C GLY A 155 -1.44 -10.00 -11.42
N VAL A 156 -2.13 -9.45 -10.42
CA VAL A 156 -3.58 -9.60 -10.23
C VAL A 156 -4.34 -8.37 -10.69
N LEU A 157 -5.66 -8.52 -10.82
CA LEU A 157 -6.54 -7.44 -11.18
C LEU A 157 -6.79 -6.52 -9.96
N HIS A 158 -6.74 -5.20 -10.16
CA HIS A 158 -7.02 -4.18 -9.13
C HIS A 158 -8.17 -3.26 -9.56
N THR A 159 -8.94 -2.75 -8.60
CA THR A 159 -9.91 -1.66 -8.83
C THR A 159 -9.31 -0.36 -8.33
N CYS A 160 -8.86 0.49 -9.26
CA CYS A 160 -8.23 1.77 -8.95
C CYS A 160 -9.17 2.94 -9.22
N LYS A 161 -8.88 4.09 -8.61
CA LYS A 161 -9.38 5.37 -9.12
C LYS A 161 -8.73 5.61 -10.48
N ASP A 162 -9.46 6.24 -11.41
CA ASP A 162 -8.93 6.59 -12.72
C ASP A 162 -7.84 7.67 -12.59
N PHE A 163 -6.58 7.22 -12.55
CA PHE A 163 -5.44 8.10 -12.37
C PHE A 163 -5.24 9.04 -13.55
N ASP A 164 -5.53 8.59 -14.77
CA ASP A 164 -5.37 9.42 -15.96
C ASP A 164 -6.40 10.55 -15.95
N ALA A 165 -7.66 10.27 -15.65
CA ALA A 165 -8.69 11.30 -15.51
C ALA A 165 -8.35 12.32 -14.40
N ILE A 166 -7.87 11.85 -13.24
CA ILE A 166 -7.45 12.73 -12.14
C ILE A 166 -6.26 13.61 -12.55
N ARG A 167 -5.24 13.01 -13.19
CA ARG A 167 -4.05 13.73 -13.66
C ARG A 167 -4.40 14.77 -14.72
N ASP A 168 -5.28 14.43 -15.65
CA ASP A 168 -5.66 15.33 -16.73
C ASP A 168 -6.52 16.48 -16.20
N TRP A 169 -7.39 16.24 -15.21
CA TRP A 169 -8.04 17.32 -14.46
C TRP A 169 -7.01 18.24 -13.80
N ALA A 170 -6.01 17.70 -13.10
CA ALA A 170 -4.99 18.51 -12.42
C ALA A 170 -4.20 19.40 -13.40
N ARG A 171 -3.85 18.88 -14.58
CA ARG A 171 -3.16 19.65 -15.63
C ARG A 171 -4.02 20.78 -16.20
N GLN A 172 -5.31 20.52 -16.40
CA GLN A 172 -6.24 21.53 -16.94
C GLN A 172 -6.59 22.63 -15.94
N ASN A 173 -6.36 22.38 -14.65
CA ASN A 173 -6.71 23.28 -13.55
C ASN A 173 -5.46 23.76 -12.79
N GLU A 174 -4.31 23.88 -13.46
CA GLU A 174 -3.11 24.41 -12.83
C GLU A 174 -3.32 25.88 -12.41
N ALA A 175 -2.94 26.22 -11.17
CA ALA A 175 -3.11 27.56 -10.62
C ALA A 175 -2.17 28.62 -11.25
N GLY A 176 -1.28 28.20 -12.14
CA GLY A 176 -0.19 29.04 -12.65
C GLY A 176 0.75 29.50 -11.53
N TYR A 177 1.55 30.52 -11.83
CA TYR A 177 2.39 31.16 -10.82
C TYR A 177 1.54 32.00 -9.86
N PHE A 178 1.70 31.77 -8.55
CA PHE A 178 1.22 32.66 -7.51
C PHE A 178 2.35 32.96 -6.52
N ASN A 179 2.42 34.21 -6.04
CA ASN A 179 3.46 34.62 -5.10
C ASN A 179 3.14 34.11 -3.69
N THR A 180 3.83 33.05 -3.27
CA THR A 180 3.68 32.40 -1.96
C THR A 180 4.11 33.26 -0.77
N SER A 181 4.74 34.42 -1.00
CA SER A 181 5.12 35.37 0.05
C SER A 181 4.05 36.43 0.35
N ARG A 182 2.90 36.39 -0.33
CA ARG A 182 1.75 37.29 -0.06
C ARG A 182 0.64 36.50 0.62
N ARG A 183 0.00 37.08 1.64
CA ARG A 183 -1.18 36.48 2.27
C ARG A 183 -2.35 36.54 1.28
N GLY A 184 -3.00 35.40 1.05
CA GLY A 184 -4.16 35.32 0.16
C GLY A 184 -5.37 36.05 0.73
N ASP A 185 -5.48 36.12 2.06
CA ASP A 185 -6.59 36.77 2.78
C ASP A 185 -6.64 38.28 2.56
N ASP A 186 -5.55 38.91 2.08
CA ASP A 186 -5.50 40.34 1.75
C ASP A 186 -6.18 40.67 0.40
N VAL A 187 -6.66 39.65 -0.32
CA VAL A 187 -7.24 39.75 -1.69
C VAL A 187 -8.74 39.44 -1.72
N ILE A 188 -9.34 39.14 -0.57
CA ILE A 188 -10.77 38.81 -0.41
C ILE A 188 -11.51 39.98 0.22
#